data_AF-A0A3R9SM20-F1
#
_entry.id   AF-A0A3R9SM20-F1
#
_cell.length_a   1.000
_cell.length_b   1.000
_cell.length_c   1.000
_cell.angle_alpha   90.00
_cell.angle_beta   90.00
_cell.angle_gamma   90.00
#
_symmetry.space_group_name_H-M   'P 1'
#
loop_
_entity.id
_entity.type
_entity.pdbx_description
1 polymer ?
#
loop_
_entity_poly.entity_id
_entity_poly.type
_entity_poly.pdbx_seq_one_letter_code
_entity_poly.pdbx_strand_id
1 'polypeptide(L)'
;MRTETAFLAYVRRRRRELLRPGTPAEAAEEALALLGLDDAALTRWAESDSVLVSLPHASPNVFDPRTRVGWYAGVVQRRETNPAHHVRVVLTHINFSDLGWRPYAWWYLGEDGTVRCHRQFSRNKKRKHVTVGSQPPMEHEPEHAAPADRDAARVARWGADLGVSYMLVGAVIERAAGMVSSPTVTYLPLDLLVSFVQEHAAQPASTADAGDRHLRAWCRLLTEQAQGRRTGPDGILVECPAHRATVFDNYSNLAMLPLLGDCRVLGGAKMAGYWPHVQERLDALRPAAAEDMGDPRVVVVPEVDLLRAAGPSPAVAAQLERLGVPYSQGLAVAEHGDFAARIDPFPHDGAAAG
;
A
#
# COMPACT_ATOMS: atom_id res chain seq x y z
N MET A 1 -18.31 0.65 -20.59
CA MET A 1 -17.71 -0.06 -19.45
C MET A 1 -17.13 0.99 -18.51
N ARG A 2 -17.36 0.89 -17.18
CA ARG A 2 -16.72 1.81 -16.22
C ARG A 2 -15.20 1.53 -16.19
N THR A 3 -14.40 2.59 -16.09
CA THR A 3 -12.94 2.57 -16.04
C THR A 3 -12.43 1.67 -14.90
N GLU A 4 -13.00 1.83 -13.71
CA GLU A 4 -12.72 0.98 -12.54
C GLU A 4 -13.00 -0.49 -12.83
N THR A 5 -14.11 -0.83 -13.52
CA THR A 5 -14.44 -2.22 -13.86
C THR A 5 -13.37 -2.84 -14.77
N ALA A 6 -12.83 -2.08 -15.72
CA ALA A 6 -11.73 -2.54 -16.56
C ALA A 6 -10.47 -2.83 -15.73
N PHE A 7 -10.15 -1.94 -14.78
CA PHE A 7 -9.03 -2.13 -13.86
C PHE A 7 -9.22 -3.36 -12.96
N LEU A 8 -10.41 -3.55 -12.37
CA LEU A 8 -10.71 -4.72 -11.54
C LEU A 8 -10.66 -6.03 -12.32
N ALA A 9 -11.13 -6.04 -13.57
CA ALA A 9 -10.99 -7.20 -14.44
C ALA A 9 -9.51 -7.54 -14.72
N TYR A 10 -8.67 -6.51 -14.89
CA TYR A 10 -7.22 -6.67 -15.02
C TYR A 10 -6.59 -7.27 -13.76
N VAL A 11 -6.94 -6.74 -12.58
CA VAL A 11 -6.48 -7.26 -11.28
C VAL A 11 -6.90 -8.72 -11.10
N ARG A 12 -8.15 -9.08 -11.37
CA ARG A 12 -8.65 -10.48 -11.28
C ARG A 12 -7.81 -11.45 -12.11
N ARG A 13 -7.41 -11.05 -13.32
CA ARG A 13 -6.59 -11.88 -14.21
C ARG A 13 -5.17 -12.07 -13.70
N ARG A 14 -4.60 -11.05 -13.03
CA ARG A 14 -3.18 -11.01 -12.65
C ARG A 14 -2.88 -11.26 -11.18
N ARG A 15 -3.87 -11.26 -10.29
CA ARG A 15 -3.63 -11.38 -8.84
C ARG A 15 -2.76 -12.57 -8.44
N ARG A 16 -2.80 -13.67 -9.18
CA ARG A 16 -1.96 -14.87 -8.94
C ARG A 16 -0.49 -14.67 -9.30
N GLU A 17 -0.16 -13.70 -10.14
CA GLU A 17 1.23 -13.33 -10.46
C GLU A 17 1.93 -12.66 -9.27
N LEU A 18 1.16 -12.15 -8.29
CA LEU A 18 1.69 -11.59 -7.05
C LEU A 18 2.19 -12.68 -6.08
N LEU A 19 1.89 -13.95 -6.37
CA LEU A 19 2.30 -15.08 -5.54
C LEU A 19 3.41 -15.88 -6.21
N ARG A 20 4.24 -16.52 -5.40
CA ARG A 20 5.32 -17.39 -5.88
C ARG A 20 4.74 -18.53 -6.73
N PRO A 21 5.36 -18.87 -7.87
CA PRO A 21 5.01 -20.08 -8.62
C PRO A 21 5.08 -21.33 -7.74
N GLY A 22 4.06 -22.19 -7.84
CA GLY A 22 3.97 -23.42 -7.04
C GLY A 22 3.38 -23.25 -5.64
N THR A 23 2.88 -22.06 -5.28
CA THR A 23 2.09 -21.87 -4.04
C THR A 23 0.88 -22.83 -4.03
N PRO A 24 0.67 -23.64 -2.97
CA PRO A 24 -0.49 -24.51 -2.87
C PRO A 24 -1.81 -23.73 -2.98
N ALA A 25 -2.85 -24.34 -3.57
CA ALA A 25 -4.11 -23.65 -3.84
C ALA A 25 -4.71 -23.00 -2.58
N GLU A 26 -4.78 -23.73 -1.46
CA GLU A 26 -5.32 -23.21 -0.20
C GLU A 26 -4.51 -22.02 0.34
N ALA A 27 -3.17 -22.11 0.27
CA ALA A 27 -2.28 -21.03 0.67
C ALA A 27 -2.38 -19.81 -0.26
N ALA A 28 -2.63 -20.04 -1.55
CA ALA A 28 -2.85 -18.97 -2.51
C ALA A 28 -4.16 -18.23 -2.25
N GLU A 29 -5.26 -18.96 -2.02
CA GLU A 29 -6.54 -18.34 -1.67
C GLU A 29 -6.47 -17.61 -0.33
N GLU A 30 -5.78 -18.17 0.67
CA GLU A 30 -5.50 -17.47 1.94
C GLU A 30 -4.73 -16.16 1.72
N ALA A 31 -3.63 -16.20 0.96
CA ALA A 31 -2.81 -15.02 0.69
C ALA A 31 -3.60 -13.95 -0.09
N LEU A 32 -4.42 -14.34 -1.07
CA LEU A 32 -5.27 -13.42 -1.82
C LEU A 32 -6.38 -12.82 -0.95
N ALA A 33 -7.02 -13.61 -0.08
CA ALA A 33 -8.00 -13.10 0.87
C ALA A 33 -7.36 -12.12 1.87
N LEU A 34 -6.13 -12.41 2.33
CA LEU A 34 -5.35 -11.49 3.16
C LEU A 34 -5.00 -10.19 2.42
N LEU A 35 -4.72 -10.24 1.12
CA LEU A 35 -4.52 -9.02 0.35
C LEU A 35 -5.83 -8.34 -0.06
N GLY A 36 -7.00 -8.92 0.24
CA GLY A 36 -8.28 -8.41 -0.28
C GLY A 36 -8.34 -8.43 -1.80
N LEU A 37 -7.68 -9.42 -2.40
CA LEU A 37 -7.67 -9.67 -3.84
C LEU A 37 -8.53 -10.88 -4.21
N ASP A 38 -9.24 -11.48 -3.25
CA ASP A 38 -10.26 -12.48 -3.51
C ASP A 38 -11.49 -11.88 -4.22
N ASP A 39 -12.38 -12.74 -4.73
CA ASP A 39 -13.54 -12.27 -5.49
C ASP A 39 -14.54 -11.48 -4.62
N ALA A 40 -14.61 -11.77 -3.32
CA ALA A 40 -15.49 -11.06 -2.39
C ALA A 40 -15.06 -9.60 -2.21
N ALA A 41 -13.77 -9.36 -1.93
CA ALA A 41 -13.23 -8.01 -1.78
C ALA A 41 -13.27 -7.21 -3.08
N LEU A 42 -12.93 -7.83 -4.22
CA LEU A 42 -12.98 -7.15 -5.52
C LEU A 42 -14.41 -6.83 -5.99
N THR A 43 -15.39 -7.66 -5.62
CA THR A 43 -16.81 -7.36 -5.87
C THR A 43 -17.27 -6.22 -4.98
N ARG A 44 -16.95 -6.27 -3.70
CA ARG A 44 -17.27 -5.17 -2.77
C ARG A 44 -16.65 -3.85 -3.22
N TRP A 45 -15.41 -3.87 -3.71
CA TRP A 45 -14.78 -2.67 -4.27
C TRP A 45 -15.60 -2.12 -5.44
N ALA A 46 -15.94 -2.96 -6.43
CA ALA A 46 -16.75 -2.53 -7.58
C ALA A 46 -18.12 -1.93 -7.21
N GLU A 47 -18.69 -2.37 -6.09
CA GLU A 47 -20.00 -1.92 -5.58
C GLU A 47 -19.90 -0.71 -4.64
N SER A 48 -18.69 -0.27 -4.28
CA SER A 48 -18.50 0.82 -3.33
C SER A 48 -18.69 2.18 -3.99
N ASP A 49 -19.45 3.06 -3.34
CA ASP A 49 -19.69 4.43 -3.84
C ASP A 49 -18.46 5.33 -3.74
N SER A 50 -17.54 5.01 -2.81
CA SER A 50 -16.29 5.76 -2.62
C SER A 50 -15.14 4.87 -2.19
N VAL A 51 -13.93 5.34 -2.47
CA VAL A 51 -12.68 4.63 -2.20
C VAL A 51 -11.75 5.50 -1.36
N LEU A 52 -11.30 4.97 -0.23
CA LEU A 52 -10.18 5.53 0.51
C LEU A 52 -8.89 4.99 -0.11
N VAL A 53 -7.91 5.85 -0.36
CA VAL A 53 -6.61 5.44 -0.90
C VAL A 53 -5.51 5.81 0.08
N SER A 54 -4.63 4.86 0.42
CA SER A 54 -3.37 5.15 1.10
C SER A 54 -2.18 4.59 0.32
N LEU A 55 -1.02 5.25 0.45
CA LEU A 55 0.20 4.89 -0.29
C LEU A 55 1.35 4.50 0.65
N PRO A 56 1.24 3.37 1.40
CA PRO A 56 2.32 2.94 2.28
C PRO A 56 3.51 2.43 1.47
N HIS A 57 4.71 2.54 2.05
CA HIS A 57 5.88 1.89 1.50
C HIS A 57 5.86 0.40 1.88
N ALA A 58 6.34 -0.48 0.99
CA ALA A 58 6.50 -1.90 1.31
C ALA A 58 7.56 -2.08 2.40
N SER A 59 7.14 -2.29 3.63
CA SER A 59 8.01 -2.49 4.78
C SER A 59 7.34 -3.43 5.78
N PRO A 60 8.09 -4.31 6.48
CA PRO A 60 7.53 -5.09 7.57
C PRO A 60 7.31 -4.21 8.81
N ASN A 61 7.78 -2.95 8.79
CA ASN A 61 7.59 -1.99 9.86
C ASN A 61 6.75 -0.81 9.39
N VAL A 62 5.69 -0.53 10.14
CA VAL A 62 4.95 0.73 10.06
C VAL A 62 5.23 1.48 11.35
N PHE A 63 6.16 2.43 11.31
CA PHE A 63 6.55 3.24 12.47
C PHE A 63 5.63 4.45 12.64
N ASP A 64 5.43 4.89 13.87
CA ASP A 64 4.88 6.22 14.14
C ASP A 64 5.70 7.32 13.42
N PRO A 65 5.07 8.34 12.79
CA PRO A 65 3.63 8.63 12.71
C PRO A 65 2.91 7.98 11.53
N ARG A 66 3.53 7.06 10.78
CA ARG A 66 2.96 6.49 9.53
C ARG A 66 1.77 5.58 9.79
N THR A 67 1.74 4.90 10.93
CA THR A 67 0.63 4.05 11.39
C THR A 67 -0.71 4.79 11.42
N ARG A 68 -0.64 6.12 11.59
CA ARG A 68 -1.79 7.03 11.64
C ARG A 68 -2.71 6.92 10.44
N VAL A 69 -2.16 6.78 9.23
CA VAL A 69 -2.96 6.75 8.00
C VAL A 69 -3.83 5.49 7.93
N GLY A 70 -3.25 4.34 8.26
CA GLY A 70 -3.98 3.07 8.30
C GLY A 70 -5.05 3.04 9.40
N TRP A 71 -4.72 3.53 10.59
CA TRP A 71 -5.68 3.63 11.69
C TRP A 71 -6.82 4.60 11.36
N TYR A 72 -6.51 5.76 10.78
CA TYR A 72 -7.52 6.74 10.38
C TYR A 72 -8.48 6.18 9.33
N ALA A 73 -7.98 5.45 8.33
CA ALA A 73 -8.84 4.79 7.34
C ALA A 73 -9.85 3.84 8.00
N GLY A 74 -9.39 2.99 8.92
CA GLY A 74 -10.27 2.10 9.68
C GLY A 74 -11.31 2.83 10.54
N VAL A 75 -10.91 3.95 11.15
CA VAL A 75 -11.83 4.81 11.91
C VAL A 75 -12.90 5.43 11.01
N VAL A 76 -12.52 5.98 9.85
CA VAL A 76 -13.47 6.53 8.87
C VAL A 76 -14.46 5.45 8.42
N GLN A 77 -13.97 4.27 8.04
CA GLN A 77 -14.83 3.17 7.62
C GLN A 77 -15.84 2.75 8.69
N ARG A 78 -15.45 2.72 9.97
CA ARG A 78 -16.36 2.37 11.08
C ARG A 78 -17.40 3.45 11.38
N ARG A 79 -17.11 4.71 11.06
CA ARG A 79 -18.01 5.84 11.29
C ARG A 79 -19.06 6.00 10.16
N GLU A 80 -18.77 5.49 8.96
CA GLU A 80 -19.63 5.61 7.78
C GLU A 80 -20.76 4.56 7.77
N THR A 81 -21.99 4.97 7.43
CA THR A 81 -23.13 4.06 7.25
C THR A 81 -22.95 3.14 6.05
N ASN A 82 -22.35 3.65 4.97
CA ASN A 82 -21.86 2.86 3.84
C ASN A 82 -20.34 2.98 3.79
N PRO A 83 -19.58 2.06 4.43
CA PRO A 83 -18.14 2.20 4.54
C PRO A 83 -17.46 2.18 3.17
N ALA A 84 -16.63 3.17 2.90
CA ALA A 84 -15.78 3.16 1.71
C ALA A 84 -14.90 1.91 1.62
N HIS A 85 -14.55 1.51 0.40
CA HIS A 85 -13.52 0.49 0.21
C HIS A 85 -12.13 1.13 0.38
N HIS A 86 -11.23 0.51 1.14
CA HIS A 86 -9.88 1.03 1.35
C HIS A 86 -8.87 0.33 0.44
N VAL A 87 -8.35 1.04 -0.56
CA VAL A 87 -7.26 0.55 -1.40
C VAL A 87 -5.92 1.06 -0.87
N ARG A 88 -5.04 0.11 -0.56
CA ARG A 88 -3.66 0.36 -0.16
C ARG A 88 -2.74 0.15 -1.33
N VAL A 89 -2.38 1.25 -1.99
CA VAL A 89 -1.45 1.24 -3.14
C VAL A 89 -0.02 1.20 -2.59
N VAL A 90 0.55 0.00 -2.47
CA VAL A 90 1.82 -0.23 -1.80
C VAL A 90 3.00 0.08 -2.73
N LEU A 91 3.91 0.94 -2.27
CA LEU A 91 5.12 1.30 -2.99
C LEU A 91 6.19 0.22 -2.79
N THR A 92 6.29 -0.72 -3.73
CA THR A 92 7.24 -1.85 -3.69
C THR A 92 8.64 -1.47 -4.18
N HIS A 93 8.78 -0.39 -4.95
CA HIS A 93 10.05 0.09 -5.51
C HIS A 93 10.84 1.01 -4.57
N ILE A 94 10.58 0.96 -3.27
CA ILE A 94 11.31 1.75 -2.28
C ILE A 94 12.71 1.18 -2.10
N ASN A 95 13.66 2.05 -1.75
CA ASN A 95 15.05 1.64 -1.52
C ASN A 95 15.26 1.11 -0.10
N PHE A 96 16.17 0.14 0.07
CA PHE A 96 16.60 -0.29 1.42
C PHE A 96 17.25 0.80 2.27
N SER A 97 17.67 1.92 1.66
CA SER A 97 18.16 3.09 2.38
C SER A 97 17.09 3.99 2.97
N ASP A 98 15.81 3.71 2.75
CA ASP A 98 14.73 4.48 3.36
C ASP A 98 14.76 4.30 4.89
N LEU A 99 15.33 5.27 5.58
CA LEU A 99 15.45 5.26 7.05
C LEU A 99 14.12 5.54 7.75
N GLY A 100 13.14 6.07 7.02
CA GLY A 100 11.81 6.36 7.55
C GLY A 100 10.99 5.08 7.72
N TRP A 101 11.13 4.14 6.81
CA TRP A 101 10.41 2.86 6.82
C TRP A 101 11.28 1.68 7.24
N ARG A 102 12.60 1.81 7.08
CA ARG A 102 13.62 0.81 7.39
C ARG A 102 13.30 -0.59 6.85
N PRO A 103 13.01 -0.74 5.54
CA PRO A 103 12.59 -2.02 4.98
C PRO A 103 13.72 -3.07 4.96
N TYR A 104 14.94 -2.72 5.37
CA TYR A 104 16.08 -3.64 5.42
C TYR A 104 16.06 -4.59 6.62
N ALA A 105 15.19 -4.35 7.59
CA ALA A 105 15.05 -5.20 8.76
C ALA A 105 13.61 -5.18 9.27
N TRP A 106 13.25 -6.17 10.08
CA TRP A 106 11.98 -6.26 10.77
C TRP A 106 12.23 -6.26 12.27
N TRP A 107 11.64 -5.30 12.97
CA TRP A 107 11.65 -5.24 14.43
C TRP A 107 10.32 -5.76 14.98
N TYR A 108 10.42 -6.70 15.90
CA TYR A 108 9.28 -7.38 16.51
C TYR A 108 9.54 -7.62 18.00
N LEU A 109 8.48 -7.87 18.76
CA LEU A 109 8.55 -8.22 20.17
C LEU A 109 8.46 -9.73 20.26
N GLY A 110 9.39 -10.37 20.97
CA GLY A 110 9.21 -11.79 21.26
C GLY A 110 8.36 -12.04 22.49
N GLU A 111 7.96 -13.30 22.66
CA GLU A 111 7.11 -13.75 23.78
C GLU A 111 7.72 -13.50 25.16
N ASP A 112 9.04 -13.31 25.25
CA ASP A 112 9.76 -12.95 26.48
C ASP A 112 9.80 -11.43 26.75
N GLY A 113 9.15 -10.61 25.92
CA GLY A 113 9.17 -9.14 26.02
C GLY A 113 10.45 -8.48 25.50
N THR A 114 11.33 -9.22 24.82
CA THR A 114 12.55 -8.68 24.22
C THR A 114 12.28 -8.16 22.80
N VAL A 115 12.67 -6.92 22.52
CA VAL A 115 12.67 -6.34 21.17
C VAL A 115 13.80 -6.95 20.36
N ARG A 116 13.44 -7.68 19.31
CA ARG A 116 14.37 -8.37 18.40
C ARG A 116 14.37 -7.70 17.02
N CYS A 117 15.41 -7.98 16.25
CA CYS A 117 15.61 -7.46 14.90
C CYS A 117 16.05 -8.59 13.98
N HIS A 118 15.24 -8.90 12.97
CA HIS A 118 15.65 -9.75 11.87
C HIS A 118 16.08 -8.89 10.68
N ARG A 119 17.33 -9.05 10.20
CA ARG A 119 17.86 -8.25 9.08
C ARG A 119 17.65 -8.97 7.76
N GLN A 120 16.82 -8.38 6.91
CA GLN A 120 16.48 -8.87 5.58
C GLN A 120 17.55 -8.51 4.55
N PHE A 121 18.16 -7.33 4.74
CA PHE A 121 19.12 -6.81 3.79
C PHE A 121 20.26 -6.09 4.51
N SER A 122 21.49 -6.37 4.09
CA SER A 122 22.66 -5.67 4.63
C SER A 122 22.73 -4.25 4.09
N ARG A 123 22.81 -3.26 4.98
CA ARG A 123 22.92 -1.83 4.62
C ARG A 123 24.36 -1.49 4.17
N ASN A 124 24.85 -2.13 3.12
CA ASN A 124 26.11 -1.77 2.47
C ASN A 124 25.88 -0.53 1.59
N LYS A 125 26.81 0.44 1.61
CA LYS A 125 26.78 1.63 0.74
C LYS A 125 26.55 1.28 -0.73
N LYS A 126 27.07 0.15 -1.20
CA LYS A 126 26.93 -0.32 -2.60
C LYS A 126 25.51 -0.78 -2.96
N ARG A 127 24.70 -1.20 -1.99
CA ARG A 127 23.37 -1.79 -2.23
C ARG A 127 22.22 -0.95 -1.69
N LYS A 128 22.51 0.29 -1.28
CA LYS A 128 21.56 1.18 -0.62
C LYS A 128 20.39 1.63 -1.53
N HIS A 129 20.56 1.54 -2.84
CA HIS A 129 19.57 1.91 -3.87
C HIS A 129 18.85 0.70 -4.49
N VAL A 130 19.12 -0.50 -3.97
CA VAL A 130 18.37 -1.68 -4.38
C VAL A 130 16.94 -1.54 -3.85
N THR A 131 15.99 -1.85 -4.71
CA THR A 131 14.56 -1.76 -4.40
C THR A 131 14.07 -3.01 -3.68
N VAL A 132 13.06 -2.85 -2.81
CA VAL A 132 12.48 -3.98 -2.06
C VAL A 132 11.90 -5.03 -3.00
N GLY A 133 11.03 -4.64 -3.93
CA GLY A 133 10.42 -5.56 -4.90
C GLY A 133 11.40 -6.25 -5.86
N SER A 134 12.69 -5.87 -5.89
CA SER A 134 13.70 -6.59 -6.66
C SER A 134 14.31 -7.79 -5.94
N GLN A 135 14.00 -7.95 -4.65
CA GLN A 135 14.57 -9.02 -3.82
C GLN A 135 13.64 -10.24 -3.76
N PRO A 136 14.19 -11.44 -3.60
CA PRO A 136 13.39 -12.64 -3.40
C PRO A 136 12.46 -12.50 -2.20
N PRO A 137 11.33 -13.23 -2.17
CA PRO A 137 10.38 -13.18 -1.07
C PRO A 137 11.01 -13.58 0.26
N MET A 138 10.36 -13.19 1.35
CA MET A 138 10.80 -13.50 2.70
C MET A 138 10.64 -15.00 2.98
N GLU A 139 11.73 -15.71 3.28
CA GLU A 139 11.68 -17.16 3.59
C GLU A 139 11.89 -17.46 5.08
N HIS A 140 12.27 -16.46 5.88
CA HIS A 140 12.61 -16.67 7.29
C HIS A 140 11.41 -16.45 8.22
N GLU A 141 11.30 -17.29 9.25
CA GLU A 141 10.35 -17.11 10.34
C GLU A 141 11.07 -16.47 11.54
N PRO A 142 10.61 -15.33 12.08
CA PRO A 142 11.26 -14.67 13.20
C PRO A 142 11.14 -15.52 14.48
N GLU A 143 12.30 -15.91 15.01
CA GLU A 143 12.39 -16.72 16.23
C GLU A 143 11.72 -16.04 17.43
N HIS A 144 10.96 -16.81 18.20
CA HIS A 144 10.28 -16.36 19.43
C HIS A 144 9.30 -15.20 19.24
N ALA A 145 8.94 -14.83 18.01
CA ALA A 145 8.04 -13.71 17.74
C ALA A 145 6.65 -13.92 18.38
N ALA A 146 5.95 -12.83 18.66
CA ALA A 146 4.55 -12.89 19.09
C ALA A 146 3.66 -13.54 18.00
N PRO A 147 2.47 -14.08 18.36
CA PRO A 147 1.62 -14.83 17.43
C PRO A 147 1.33 -14.10 16.10
N ALA A 148 1.00 -12.81 16.15
CA ALA A 148 0.69 -12.04 14.94
C ALA A 148 1.90 -11.92 13.98
N ASP A 149 3.12 -11.77 14.51
CA ASP A 149 4.35 -11.73 13.70
C ASP A 149 4.69 -13.13 13.14
N ARG A 150 4.40 -14.22 13.86
CA ARG A 150 4.55 -15.59 13.34
C ARG A 150 3.59 -15.85 12.18
N ASP A 151 2.32 -15.47 12.35
CA ASP A 151 1.32 -15.59 11.29
C ASP A 151 1.70 -14.77 10.06
N ALA A 152 2.18 -13.54 10.27
CA ALA A 152 2.68 -12.67 9.22
C ALA A 152 3.84 -13.33 8.46
N ALA A 153 4.80 -13.92 9.15
CA ALA A 153 5.93 -14.61 8.53
C ALA A 153 5.50 -15.86 7.74
N ARG A 154 4.57 -16.64 8.30
CA ARG A 154 4.02 -17.85 7.65
C ARG A 154 3.42 -17.53 6.28
N VAL A 155 2.69 -16.42 6.17
CA VAL A 155 2.05 -16.04 4.90
C VAL A 155 2.99 -15.29 3.97
N ALA A 156 3.93 -14.50 4.51
CA ALA A 156 4.85 -13.67 3.73
C ALA A 156 5.69 -14.46 2.71
N ARG A 157 5.98 -15.74 3.01
CA ARG A 157 6.73 -16.65 2.12
C ARG A 157 6.05 -16.93 0.78
N TRP A 158 4.75 -16.65 0.67
CA TRP A 158 3.97 -16.89 -0.55
C TRP A 158 4.02 -15.72 -1.54
N GLY A 159 4.55 -14.56 -1.15
CA GLY A 159 4.74 -13.44 -2.08
C GLY A 159 5.67 -13.82 -3.25
N ALA A 160 5.45 -13.23 -4.42
CA ALA A 160 6.32 -13.40 -5.58
C ALA A 160 7.71 -12.76 -5.37
N ASP A 161 7.75 -11.68 -4.59
CA ASP A 161 8.95 -10.94 -4.22
C ASP A 161 8.82 -10.40 -2.78
N LEU A 162 9.88 -9.75 -2.29
CA LEU A 162 9.92 -9.18 -0.94
C LEU A 162 8.89 -8.05 -0.71
N GLY A 163 8.55 -7.31 -1.76
CA GLY A 163 7.52 -6.27 -1.71
C GLY A 163 6.17 -6.87 -1.38
N VAL A 164 5.77 -7.93 -2.09
CA VAL A 164 4.53 -8.66 -1.79
C VAL A 164 4.61 -9.37 -0.44
N SER A 165 5.76 -9.93 -0.05
CA SER A 165 5.96 -10.45 1.31
C SER A 165 5.64 -9.40 2.37
N TYR A 166 6.11 -8.15 2.21
CA TYR A 166 5.80 -7.07 3.16
C TYR A 166 4.35 -6.60 3.09
N MET A 167 3.70 -6.67 1.92
CA MET A 167 2.25 -6.44 1.83
C MET A 167 1.49 -7.45 2.68
N LEU A 168 1.85 -8.74 2.60
CA LEU A 168 1.24 -9.81 3.40
C LEU A 168 1.51 -9.62 4.90
N VAL A 169 2.73 -9.25 5.28
CA VAL A 169 3.04 -8.88 6.68
C VAL A 169 2.15 -7.74 7.15
N GLY A 170 2.11 -6.63 6.39
CA GLY A 170 1.28 -5.47 6.72
C GLY A 170 -0.20 -5.84 6.85
N ALA A 171 -0.71 -6.70 5.97
CA ALA A 171 -2.10 -7.12 5.97
C ALA A 171 -2.48 -7.99 7.18
N VAL A 172 -1.57 -8.82 7.69
CA VAL A 172 -1.78 -9.58 8.94
C VAL A 172 -1.73 -8.64 10.15
N ILE A 173 -0.70 -7.80 10.23
CA ILE A 173 -0.49 -6.90 11.38
C ILE A 173 -1.60 -5.83 11.47
N GLU A 174 -2.10 -5.30 10.35
CA GLU A 174 -3.22 -4.34 10.35
C GLU A 174 -4.54 -4.97 10.76
N ARG A 175 -4.80 -6.23 10.40
CA ARG A 175 -5.96 -6.97 10.90
C ARG A 175 -5.84 -7.26 12.39
N ALA A 176 -4.68 -7.73 12.84
CA ALA A 176 -4.42 -8.02 14.25
C ALA A 176 -4.54 -6.76 15.12
N ALA A 177 -4.17 -5.59 14.59
CA ALA A 177 -4.35 -4.31 15.26
C ALA A 177 -5.82 -3.83 15.31
N GLY A 178 -6.73 -4.41 14.52
CA GLY A 178 -8.10 -3.92 14.37
C GLY A 178 -8.22 -2.66 13.50
N MET A 179 -7.24 -2.40 12.63
CA MET A 179 -7.24 -1.22 11.73
C MET A 179 -8.02 -1.47 10.45
N VAL A 180 -8.14 -2.72 10.00
CA VAL A 180 -8.82 -3.07 8.76
C VAL A 180 -9.68 -4.32 8.96
N SER A 181 -10.80 -4.42 8.23
CA SER A 181 -11.65 -5.61 8.23
C SER A 181 -11.85 -6.13 6.79
N SER A 182 -11.83 -7.45 6.62
CA SER A 182 -12.27 -8.06 5.36
C SER A 182 -13.79 -7.95 5.25
N PRO A 183 -14.38 -7.70 4.05
CA PRO A 183 -13.75 -7.54 2.74
C PRO A 183 -13.54 -6.07 2.33
N THR A 184 -13.32 -5.17 3.29
CA THR A 184 -13.35 -3.71 3.08
C THR A 184 -12.00 -3.08 2.69
N VAL A 185 -10.94 -3.88 2.54
CA VAL A 185 -9.59 -3.41 2.21
C VAL A 185 -8.98 -4.27 1.12
N THR A 186 -8.25 -3.65 0.18
CA THR A 186 -7.41 -4.32 -0.82
C THR A 186 -5.99 -3.75 -0.78
N TYR A 187 -4.98 -4.62 -0.80
CA TYR A 187 -3.57 -4.29 -0.91
C TYR A 187 -3.14 -4.53 -2.36
N LEU A 188 -2.69 -3.49 -3.02
CA LEU A 188 -2.39 -3.47 -4.44
C LEU A 188 -0.98 -2.90 -4.63
N PRO A 189 -0.05 -3.59 -5.32
CA PRO A 189 1.26 -3.00 -5.57
C PRO A 189 1.14 -1.95 -6.70
N LEU A 190 1.89 -0.85 -6.58
CA LEU A 190 1.82 0.26 -7.53
C LEU A 190 2.15 -0.14 -8.98
N ASP A 191 3.05 -1.10 -9.16
CA ASP A 191 3.42 -1.63 -10.48
C ASP A 191 2.25 -2.23 -11.25
N LEU A 192 1.22 -2.74 -10.57
CA LEU A 192 0.02 -3.25 -11.24
C LEU A 192 -0.81 -2.14 -11.87
N LEU A 193 -0.83 -0.93 -11.29
CA LEU A 193 -1.40 0.27 -11.92
C LEU A 193 -0.57 0.69 -13.13
N VAL A 194 0.76 0.72 -12.99
CA VAL A 194 1.67 1.09 -14.09
C VAL A 194 1.52 0.13 -15.26
N SER A 195 1.52 -1.18 -15.01
CA SER A 195 1.36 -2.21 -16.05
C SER A 195 0.00 -2.12 -16.73
N PHE A 196 -1.07 -1.82 -15.99
CA PHE A 196 -2.39 -1.59 -16.58
C PHE A 196 -2.38 -0.41 -17.56
N VAL A 197 -1.82 0.73 -17.15
CA VAL A 197 -1.72 1.93 -17.97
C VAL A 197 -0.91 1.65 -19.24
N GLN A 198 0.24 0.99 -19.11
CA GLN A 198 1.10 0.67 -20.25
C GLN A 198 0.45 -0.28 -21.24
N GLU A 199 -0.19 -1.34 -20.75
CA GLU A 199 -0.86 -2.31 -21.60
C GLU A 199 -2.03 -1.68 -22.35
N HIS A 200 -2.82 -0.82 -21.70
CA HIS A 200 -3.91 -0.12 -22.37
C HIS A 200 -3.41 0.94 -23.36
N ALA A 201 -2.33 1.65 -23.03
CA ALA A 201 -1.72 2.65 -23.92
C ALA A 201 -1.21 2.02 -25.24
N ALA A 202 -0.71 0.78 -25.18
CA ALA A 202 -0.10 0.07 -26.31
C ALA A 202 -1.11 -0.59 -27.27
N GLN A 203 -2.38 -0.74 -26.88
CA GLN A 203 -3.35 -1.45 -27.70
C GLN A 203 -3.84 -0.60 -28.91
N PRO A 204 -4.07 -1.22 -30.09
CA PRO A 204 -4.57 -0.52 -31.27
C PRO A 204 -5.95 0.11 -31.05
N ALA A 205 -6.19 1.30 -31.60
CA ALA A 205 -7.46 2.02 -31.44
C ALA A 205 -8.65 1.35 -32.16
N SER A 206 -8.40 0.48 -33.13
CA SER A 206 -9.41 -0.14 -34.00
C SER A 206 -10.25 -1.23 -33.34
N THR A 207 -9.92 -1.65 -32.11
CA THR A 207 -10.57 -2.78 -31.41
C THR A 207 -11.45 -2.38 -30.23
N ALA A 208 -11.60 -1.08 -29.96
CA ALA A 208 -12.19 -0.57 -28.73
C ALA A 208 -13.62 -0.04 -28.91
N ASP A 209 -14.51 -0.38 -27.96
CA ASP A 209 -15.79 0.31 -27.78
C ASP A 209 -15.58 1.78 -27.37
N ALA A 210 -16.64 2.58 -27.31
CA ALA A 210 -16.52 4.00 -27.02
C ALA A 210 -15.87 4.31 -25.65
N GLY A 211 -16.19 3.57 -24.60
CA GLY A 211 -15.63 3.79 -23.27
C GLY A 211 -14.16 3.37 -23.19
N ASP A 212 -13.82 2.24 -23.81
CA ASP A 212 -12.46 1.74 -23.91
C ASP A 212 -11.55 2.68 -24.74
N ARG A 213 -12.09 3.40 -25.73
CA ARG A 213 -11.33 4.43 -26.46
C ARG A 213 -10.87 5.59 -25.58
N HIS A 214 -11.73 6.10 -24.69
CA HIS A 214 -11.35 7.19 -23.78
C HIS A 214 -10.28 6.73 -22.79
N LEU A 215 -10.48 5.58 -22.14
CA LEU A 215 -9.49 5.01 -21.24
C LEU A 215 -8.13 4.79 -21.91
N ARG A 216 -8.11 4.26 -23.14
CA ARG A 216 -6.86 4.08 -23.89
C ARG A 216 -6.18 5.40 -24.26
N ALA A 217 -6.95 6.40 -24.68
CA ALA A 217 -6.43 7.74 -24.96
C ALA A 217 -5.82 8.37 -23.71
N TRP A 218 -6.50 8.25 -22.57
CA TRP A 218 -6.03 8.72 -21.28
C TRP A 218 -4.74 8.02 -20.85
N CYS A 219 -4.68 6.67 -20.93
CA CYS A 219 -3.48 5.89 -20.61
C CYS A 219 -2.29 6.25 -21.51
N ARG A 220 -2.54 6.49 -22.80
CA ARG A 220 -1.50 6.92 -23.75
C ARG A 220 -0.96 8.30 -23.39
N LEU A 221 -1.85 9.27 -23.15
CA LEU A 221 -1.46 10.63 -22.80
C LEU A 221 -0.70 10.67 -21.46
N LEU A 222 -1.13 9.90 -20.46
CA LEU A 222 -0.39 9.76 -19.21
C LEU A 222 1.02 9.19 -19.46
N THR A 223 1.12 8.14 -20.27
CA THR A 223 2.40 7.51 -20.60
C THR A 223 3.33 8.48 -21.34
N GLU A 224 2.81 9.31 -22.24
CA GLU A 224 3.60 10.33 -22.97
C GLU A 224 4.14 11.43 -22.06
N GLN A 225 3.43 11.77 -20.98
CA GLN A 225 3.81 12.82 -20.03
C GLN A 225 4.70 12.34 -18.87
N ALA A 226 4.67 11.03 -18.58
CA ALA A 226 5.34 10.44 -17.44
C ALA A 226 6.86 10.28 -17.65
N GLN A 227 7.63 10.41 -16.57
CA GLN A 227 9.00 9.94 -16.54
C GLN A 227 9.05 8.50 -16.01
N GLY A 228 9.63 7.59 -16.79
CA GLY A 228 9.68 6.18 -16.46
C GLY A 228 10.96 5.74 -15.77
N ARG A 229 10.85 4.83 -14.81
CA ARG A 229 11.98 4.04 -14.31
C ARG A 229 11.63 2.57 -14.29
N ARG A 230 12.62 1.72 -14.50
CA ARG A 230 12.50 0.26 -14.40
C ARG A 230 13.56 -0.31 -13.47
N THR A 231 13.26 -1.43 -12.85
CA THR A 231 14.26 -2.19 -12.08
C THR A 231 15.32 -2.77 -13.02
N GLY A 232 16.58 -2.40 -12.79
CA GLY A 232 17.74 -2.96 -13.47
C GLY A 232 18.10 -4.36 -12.97
N PRO A 233 19.04 -5.05 -13.62
CA PRO A 233 19.45 -6.41 -13.25
C PRO A 233 20.11 -6.49 -11.86
N ASP A 234 20.58 -5.37 -11.32
CA ASP A 234 21.15 -5.23 -9.98
C ASP A 234 20.11 -4.81 -8.92
N GLY A 235 18.83 -4.70 -9.32
CA GLY A 235 17.73 -4.30 -8.45
C GLY A 235 17.60 -2.78 -8.24
N ILE A 236 18.42 -1.98 -8.92
CA ILE A 236 18.40 -0.51 -8.83
C ILE A 236 17.47 0.07 -9.90
N LEU A 237 16.71 1.12 -9.57
CA LEU A 237 15.90 1.83 -10.56
C LEU A 237 16.79 2.60 -11.54
N VAL A 238 16.57 2.35 -12.83
CA VAL A 238 17.20 3.07 -13.94
C VAL A 238 16.16 3.80 -14.77
N GLU A 239 16.51 4.98 -15.29
CA GLU A 239 15.65 5.74 -16.18
C GLU A 239 15.36 4.98 -17.47
N CYS A 240 14.13 5.09 -17.95
CA CYS A 240 13.69 4.47 -19.18
C CYS A 240 12.49 5.22 -19.76
N PRO A 241 12.16 5.02 -21.05
CA PRO A 241 10.89 5.48 -21.58
C PRO A 241 9.70 4.95 -20.78
N ALA A 242 8.68 5.77 -20.57
CA ALA A 242 7.51 5.43 -19.75
C ALA A 242 6.80 4.15 -20.19
N HIS A 243 6.77 3.82 -21.48
CA HIS A 243 6.19 2.57 -22.00
C HIS A 243 6.96 1.29 -21.61
N ARG A 244 8.10 1.40 -20.90
CA ARG A 244 8.89 0.27 -20.35
C ARG A 244 9.12 0.37 -18.84
N ALA A 245 8.49 1.33 -18.19
CA ALA A 245 8.66 1.60 -16.76
C ALA A 245 7.99 0.52 -15.89
N THR A 246 8.53 0.30 -14.69
CA THR A 246 7.81 -0.37 -13.60
C THR A 246 7.25 0.66 -12.61
N VAL A 247 7.73 1.91 -12.67
CA VAL A 247 7.27 3.03 -11.84
C VAL A 247 7.38 4.34 -12.62
N PHE A 248 6.38 5.22 -12.48
CA PHE A 248 6.47 6.59 -13.01
C PHE A 248 7.04 7.55 -11.97
N ASP A 249 7.23 8.82 -12.35
CA ASP A 249 7.46 9.87 -11.37
C ASP A 249 6.26 10.00 -10.40
N ASN A 250 6.51 10.64 -9.26
CA ASN A 250 5.54 10.71 -8.17
C ASN A 250 4.19 11.31 -8.60
N TYR A 251 4.19 12.33 -9.47
CA TYR A 251 2.95 13.00 -9.88
C TYR A 251 2.17 12.14 -10.86
N SER A 252 2.84 11.51 -11.83
CA SER A 252 2.20 10.56 -12.73
C SER A 252 1.68 9.31 -12.01
N ASN A 253 2.36 8.83 -10.96
CA ASN A 253 1.83 7.73 -10.14
C ASN A 253 0.52 8.10 -9.44
N LEU A 254 0.44 9.32 -8.89
CA LEU A 254 -0.78 9.81 -8.23
C LEU A 254 -1.89 10.15 -9.23
N ALA A 255 -1.53 10.54 -10.45
CA ALA A 255 -2.48 10.73 -11.54
C ALA A 255 -3.14 9.42 -12.02
N MET A 256 -2.64 8.24 -11.60
CA MET A 256 -3.30 6.94 -11.87
C MET A 256 -4.46 6.62 -10.93
N LEU A 257 -4.60 7.33 -9.81
CA LEU A 257 -5.62 7.02 -8.81
C LEU A 257 -7.09 7.14 -9.30
N PRO A 258 -7.47 7.96 -10.31
CA PRO A 258 -8.81 7.89 -10.89
C PRO A 258 -9.22 6.50 -11.41
N LEU A 259 -8.26 5.61 -11.72
CA LEU A 259 -8.55 4.23 -12.11
C LEU A 259 -9.20 3.40 -11.00
N LEU A 260 -9.11 3.84 -9.75
CA LEU A 260 -9.58 3.13 -8.59
C LEU A 260 -11.04 3.48 -8.20
N GLY A 261 -11.69 4.44 -8.87
CA GLY A 261 -13.03 4.93 -8.52
C GLY A 261 -13.03 6.35 -7.95
N ASP A 262 -14.08 6.73 -7.20
CA ASP A 262 -14.17 8.05 -6.54
C ASP A 262 -13.26 8.10 -5.31
N CYS A 263 -12.05 8.65 -5.49
CA CYS A 263 -10.94 8.51 -4.57
C CYS A 263 -10.83 9.65 -3.55
N ARG A 264 -10.75 9.27 -2.27
CA ARG A 264 -10.26 10.10 -1.17
C ARG A 264 -8.86 9.63 -0.76
N VAL A 265 -7.84 10.40 -1.13
CA VAL A 265 -6.43 10.07 -0.92
C VAL A 265 -5.99 10.56 0.45
N LEU A 266 -5.69 9.61 1.34
CA LEU A 266 -5.28 9.87 2.72
C LEU A 266 -3.77 10.18 2.76
N GLY A 267 -3.43 11.35 3.29
CA GLY A 267 -2.03 11.78 3.43
C GLY A 267 -1.82 12.79 4.56
N GLY A 268 -0.56 13.04 4.91
CA GLY A 268 -0.20 14.13 5.82
C GLY A 268 -0.03 15.47 5.08
N ALA A 269 0.31 16.53 5.83
CA ALA A 269 0.53 17.88 5.30
C ALA A 269 1.52 17.93 4.12
N LYS A 270 2.55 17.06 4.12
CA LYS A 270 3.51 16.95 3.01
C LYS A 270 2.83 16.59 1.68
N MET A 271 1.84 15.70 1.69
CA MET A 271 1.10 15.32 0.48
C MET A 271 0.24 16.47 -0.04
N ALA A 272 -0.48 17.14 0.85
CA ALA A 272 -1.25 18.32 0.49
C ALA A 272 -0.36 19.40 -0.15
N GLY A 273 0.87 19.58 0.35
CA GLY A 273 1.82 20.56 -0.18
C GLY A 273 2.25 20.33 -1.63
N TYR A 274 2.34 19.08 -2.10
CA TYR A 274 2.69 18.79 -3.50
C TYR A 274 1.48 18.46 -4.38
N TRP A 275 0.27 18.41 -3.83
CA TRP A 275 -0.93 18.07 -4.59
C TRP A 275 -1.23 18.99 -5.79
N PRO A 276 -0.93 20.31 -5.76
CA PRO A 276 -1.10 21.16 -6.93
C PRO A 276 -0.40 20.64 -8.19
N HIS A 277 0.77 20.02 -8.06
CA HIS A 277 1.46 19.40 -9.19
C HIS A 277 0.78 18.13 -9.71
N VAL A 278 0.05 17.41 -8.84
CA VAL A 278 -0.80 16.29 -9.27
C VAL A 278 -2.01 16.84 -10.01
N GLN A 279 -2.62 17.92 -9.52
CA GLN A 279 -3.75 18.57 -10.17
C GLN A 279 -3.38 19.09 -11.57
N GLU A 280 -2.20 19.71 -11.74
CA GLU A 280 -1.69 20.12 -13.05
C GLU A 280 -1.61 18.94 -14.04
N ARG A 281 -1.23 17.75 -13.56
CA ARG A 281 -1.23 16.53 -14.37
C ARG A 281 -2.64 16.06 -14.71
N LEU A 282 -3.54 16.03 -13.73
CA LEU A 282 -4.94 15.64 -13.95
C LEU A 282 -5.64 16.57 -14.94
N ASP A 283 -5.43 17.88 -14.82
CA ASP A 283 -5.98 18.88 -15.74
C ASP A 283 -5.51 18.65 -17.18
N ALA A 284 -4.24 18.28 -17.37
CA ALA A 284 -3.70 17.94 -18.69
C ALA A 284 -4.28 16.64 -19.27
N LEU A 285 -4.74 15.71 -18.42
CA LEU A 285 -5.33 14.43 -18.81
C LEU A 285 -6.85 14.53 -19.05
N ARG A 286 -7.51 15.52 -18.45
CA ARG A 286 -8.96 15.72 -18.48
C ARG A 286 -9.58 15.66 -19.88
N PRO A 287 -8.97 16.21 -20.96
CA PRO A 287 -9.54 16.11 -22.31
C PRO A 287 -9.67 14.67 -22.83
N ALA A 288 -8.88 13.73 -22.30
CA ALA A 288 -8.90 12.33 -22.69
C ALA A 288 -9.65 11.43 -21.69
N ALA A 289 -10.03 11.95 -20.53
CA ALA A 289 -10.69 11.19 -19.46
C ALA A 289 -12.07 10.67 -19.89
N ALA A 290 -12.45 9.49 -19.39
CA ALA A 290 -13.81 9.00 -19.50
C ALA A 290 -14.73 9.74 -18.51
N GLU A 291 -16.04 9.75 -18.78
CA GLU A 291 -17.04 10.47 -17.97
C GLU A 291 -17.07 9.99 -16.51
N ASP A 292 -16.72 8.73 -16.26
CA ASP A 292 -16.73 8.13 -14.94
C ASP A 292 -15.43 8.33 -14.14
N MET A 293 -14.43 8.99 -14.72
CA MET A 293 -13.15 9.28 -14.06
C MET A 293 -13.23 10.61 -13.30
N GLY A 294 -13.42 10.53 -11.98
CA GLY A 294 -13.34 11.68 -11.09
C GLY A 294 -11.91 12.02 -10.66
N ASP A 295 -11.65 13.29 -10.37
CA ASP A 295 -10.38 13.72 -9.79
C ASP A 295 -10.27 13.25 -8.32
N PRO A 296 -9.16 12.61 -7.92
CA PRO A 296 -8.92 12.25 -6.54
C PRO A 296 -8.88 13.48 -5.64
N ARG A 297 -9.40 13.34 -4.41
CA ARG A 297 -9.42 14.40 -3.39
C ARG A 297 -8.48 14.07 -2.25
N VAL A 298 -7.57 14.98 -1.90
CA VAL A 298 -6.72 14.78 -0.72
C VAL A 298 -7.50 15.02 0.55
N VAL A 299 -7.36 14.09 1.48
CA VAL A 299 -7.83 14.21 2.86
C VAL A 299 -6.61 14.22 3.76
N VAL A 300 -6.40 15.36 4.45
CA VAL A 300 -5.28 15.51 5.38
C VAL A 300 -5.61 14.78 6.68
N VAL A 301 -4.87 13.72 6.96
CA VAL A 301 -5.03 12.92 8.18
C VAL A 301 -4.60 13.76 9.39
N PRO A 302 -5.47 13.96 10.40
CA PRO A 302 -5.19 14.77 11.59
C PRO A 302 -3.90 14.35 12.28
N GLU A 303 -3.13 15.31 12.78
CA GLU A 303 -1.95 15.01 13.60
C GLU A 303 -2.38 14.68 15.03
N VAL A 304 -2.20 13.43 15.41
CA VAL A 304 -2.53 12.90 16.74
C VAL A 304 -1.33 12.14 17.30
N ASP A 305 -1.13 12.25 18.60
CA ASP A 305 -0.10 11.52 19.34
C ASP A 305 -0.59 10.09 19.60
N LEU A 306 -0.27 9.17 18.69
CA LEU A 306 -0.70 7.77 18.78
C LEU A 306 -0.08 7.05 19.98
N LEU A 307 1.07 7.51 20.48
CA LEU A 307 1.75 6.90 21.62
C LEU A 307 0.98 7.12 22.93
N ARG A 308 0.09 8.12 23.00
CA ARG A 308 -0.85 8.25 24.12
C ARG A 308 -1.96 7.20 24.10
N ALA A 309 -2.33 6.72 22.92
CA ALA A 309 -3.40 5.75 22.74
C ALA A 309 -2.88 4.31 22.85
N ALA A 310 -1.77 4.01 22.18
CA ALA A 310 -1.13 2.70 22.15
C ALA A 310 0.40 2.87 22.11
N GLY A 311 0.98 3.35 23.22
CA GLY A 311 2.41 3.54 23.37
C GLY A 311 3.13 2.33 23.99
N PRO A 312 4.47 2.26 23.85
CA PRO A 312 5.24 1.16 24.42
C PRO A 312 5.19 1.17 25.96
N SER A 313 5.22 -0.01 26.58
CA SER A 313 5.49 -0.11 28.03
C SER A 313 6.88 0.45 28.37
N PRO A 314 7.14 0.89 29.61
CA PRO A 314 8.43 1.46 29.99
C PRO A 314 9.63 0.55 29.69
N ALA A 315 9.46 -0.78 29.82
CA ALA A 315 10.50 -1.75 29.52
C ALA A 315 10.80 -1.82 28.00
N VAL A 316 9.77 -1.80 27.16
CA VAL A 316 9.92 -1.79 25.70
C VAL A 316 10.47 -0.44 25.22
N ALA A 317 10.00 0.67 25.80
CA ALA A 317 10.51 2.01 25.51
C ALA A 317 12.04 2.11 25.75
N ALA A 318 12.51 1.61 26.90
CA ALA A 318 13.94 1.58 27.22
C ALA A 318 14.75 0.70 26.25
N GLN A 319 14.19 -0.42 25.77
CA GLN A 319 14.83 -1.24 24.74
C GLN A 319 14.93 -0.49 23.40
N LEU A 320 13.85 0.16 22.97
CA LEU A 320 13.77 0.91 21.72
C LEU A 320 14.73 2.10 21.70
N GLU A 321 14.85 2.81 22.82
CA GLU A 321 15.81 3.90 22.99
C GLU A 321 17.25 3.38 22.84
N ARG A 322 17.61 2.29 23.54
CA ARG A 322 18.94 1.67 23.40
C ARG A 322 19.24 1.20 21.98
N LEU A 323 18.23 0.72 21.25
CA LEU A 323 18.36 0.25 19.88
C LEU A 323 18.31 1.36 18.83
N GLY A 324 17.86 2.57 19.19
CA GLY A 324 17.64 3.68 18.25
C GLY A 324 16.55 3.39 17.22
N VAL A 325 15.47 2.72 17.64
CA VAL A 325 14.38 2.27 16.76
C VAL A 325 13.05 2.88 17.23
N PRO A 326 12.23 3.47 16.34
CA PRO A 326 10.91 3.94 16.71
C PRO A 326 9.96 2.80 17.07
N TYR A 327 8.88 3.11 17.78
CA TYR A 327 7.81 2.15 18.02
C TYR A 327 7.05 1.85 16.72
N SER A 328 6.86 0.57 16.42
CA SER A 328 6.20 0.09 15.21
C SER A 328 4.84 -0.48 15.53
N GLN A 329 3.97 -0.53 14.53
CA GLN A 329 2.66 -1.14 14.64
C GLN A 329 2.71 -2.61 15.06
N GLY A 330 3.70 -3.39 14.58
CA GLY A 330 3.86 -4.80 15.00
C GLY A 330 4.15 -4.90 16.50
N LEU A 331 5.01 -4.03 17.04
CA LEU A 331 5.26 -3.94 18.47
C LEU A 331 4.00 -3.53 19.25
N ALA A 332 3.22 -2.59 18.72
CA ALA A 332 1.94 -2.19 19.31
C ALA A 332 0.91 -3.33 19.36
N VAL A 333 0.84 -4.15 18.31
CA VAL A 333 -0.01 -5.35 18.30
C VAL A 333 0.44 -6.35 19.36
N ALA A 334 1.75 -6.57 19.50
CA ALA A 334 2.28 -7.50 20.48
C ALA A 334 1.99 -7.07 21.94
N GLU A 335 1.99 -5.77 22.25
CA GLU A 335 1.68 -5.27 23.60
C GLU A 335 0.18 -5.06 23.85
N HIS A 336 -0.58 -4.62 22.83
CA HIS A 336 -1.94 -4.11 23.02
C HIS A 336 -3.02 -4.88 22.25
N GLY A 337 -2.65 -5.84 21.39
CA GLY A 337 -3.59 -6.59 20.57
C GLY A 337 -4.36 -5.72 19.56
N ASP A 338 -5.67 -5.83 19.53
CA ASP A 338 -6.59 -5.14 18.62
C ASP A 338 -6.89 -3.68 19.03
N PHE A 339 -5.86 -2.95 19.46
CA PHE A 339 -6.00 -1.61 20.03
C PHE A 339 -6.79 -0.63 19.15
N ALA A 340 -6.66 -0.72 17.83
CA ALA A 340 -7.33 0.18 16.90
C ALA A 340 -8.83 -0.12 16.72
N ALA A 341 -9.30 -1.31 17.12
CA ALA A 341 -10.73 -1.61 17.18
C ALA A 341 -11.40 -0.99 18.42
N ARG A 342 -10.63 -0.79 19.50
CA ARG A 342 -11.12 -0.33 20.80
C ARG A 342 -10.93 1.17 21.04
N ILE A 343 -9.93 1.76 20.39
CA ILE A 343 -9.54 3.16 20.60
C ILE A 343 -9.66 3.93 19.29
N ASP A 344 -10.33 5.07 19.36
CA ASP A 344 -10.40 6.06 18.29
C ASP A 344 -9.67 7.34 18.76
N PRO A 345 -8.41 7.54 18.36
CA PRO A 345 -7.64 8.70 18.79
C PRO A 345 -7.93 9.95 17.95
N PHE A 346 -8.81 9.87 16.95
CA PHE A 346 -9.04 10.95 15.99
C PHE A 346 -10.28 11.75 16.36
N PRO A 347 -10.28 13.08 16.11
CA PRO A 347 -11.47 13.89 16.35
C PRO A 347 -12.66 13.35 15.54
N HIS A 348 -13.86 13.39 16.11
CA HIS A 348 -15.09 13.24 15.33
C HIS A 348 -15.24 14.50 14.48
N ASP A 349 -15.38 14.35 13.17
CA ASP A 349 -15.69 15.46 12.28
C ASP A 349 -17.05 16.05 12.73
N GLY A 350 -16.98 17.18 13.44
CA GLY A 350 -18.06 17.73 14.26
C GLY A 350 -17.62 18.74 15.33
N ALA A 351 -16.30 18.86 15.62
CA ALA A 351 -15.77 19.81 16.62
C ALA A 351 -14.83 20.89 16.04
N ALA A 352 -14.99 21.26 14.77
CA ALA A 352 -14.25 22.37 14.15
C ALA A 352 -15.14 23.19 13.21
N ALA A 353 -16.10 23.91 13.80
CA ALA A 353 -16.69 25.14 13.26
C ALA A 353 -17.46 25.84 14.38
N GLY A 354 -16.74 26.64 15.17
CA GLY A 354 -17.28 27.61 16.12
C GLY A 354 -16.56 28.92 15.91
#